data_AF-A0AAV1VKK4-F1
#
_entry.id   AF-A0AAV1VKK4-F1
#
_cell.length_a   1.000
_cell.length_b   1.000
_cell.length_c   1.000
_cell.angle_alpha   90.00
_cell.angle_beta   90.00
_cell.angle_gamma   90.00
#
_symmetry.space_group_name_H-M   'P 1'
#
loop_
_entity.id
_entity.type
_entity.pdbx_description
1 polymer ?
#
loop_
_entity_poly.entity_id
_entity_poly.type
_entity_poly.pdbx_seq_one_letter_code
_entity_poly.pdbx_strand_id
1 'polypeptide(L)'
;MLRSNGVFCPSQQPKSQPKPAAQVAAKVFFYLTLPLTYLSQRQNYWTPVDSHVLLGAASTAFVPHVDAPVACGVGAVVNRCDEYACPTNQYKRHHIQQLQLPTVDHFWPSLEALTAAVAFIQMQKQRESGRTFTAKEARDAVWR
;
A
#
# COMPACT_ATOMS: atom_id res chain seq x y z
N MET A 1 -5.00 -16.63 -38.95
CA MET A 1 -5.02 -15.15 -38.84
C MET A 1 -6.23 -14.79 -37.99
N LEU A 2 -6.10 -14.90 -36.66
CA LEU A 2 -7.21 -14.82 -35.70
C LEU A 2 -7.23 -13.44 -35.05
N ARG A 3 -8.35 -12.72 -35.24
CA ARG A 3 -8.71 -11.50 -34.50
C ARG A 3 -8.79 -11.83 -33.00
N SER A 4 -7.99 -11.18 -32.17
CA SER A 4 -8.12 -11.25 -30.71
C SER A 4 -9.28 -10.39 -30.26
N ASN A 5 -10.24 -11.04 -29.62
CA ASN A 5 -11.44 -10.49 -29.01
C ASN A 5 -11.09 -9.37 -28.01
N GLY A 6 -11.73 -8.21 -28.19
CA GLY A 6 -11.75 -7.16 -27.19
C GLY A 6 -12.44 -7.68 -25.93
N VAL A 7 -11.66 -7.89 -24.88
CA VAL A 7 -12.19 -8.10 -23.53
C VAL A 7 -12.70 -6.74 -23.05
N PHE A 8 -13.99 -6.51 -23.27
CA PHE A 8 -14.74 -5.46 -22.59
C PHE A 8 -14.72 -5.82 -21.10
N CYS A 9 -13.96 -5.08 -20.29
CA CYS A 9 -13.90 -5.27 -18.84
C CYS A 9 -15.01 -4.41 -18.20
N PRO A 10 -16.12 -4.99 -17.71
CA PRO A 10 -17.18 -4.22 -17.11
C PRO A 10 -16.92 -4.12 -15.60
N SER A 11 -16.50 -2.95 -15.11
CA SER A 11 -16.78 -2.50 -13.72
C SER A 11 -16.08 -1.18 -13.38
N GLN A 12 -16.26 -0.14 -14.19
CA GLN A 12 -16.24 1.21 -13.61
C GLN A 12 -17.56 1.37 -12.85
N GLN A 13 -17.58 1.05 -11.55
CA GLN A 13 -18.68 1.48 -10.70
C GLN A 13 -18.46 2.94 -10.33
N PRO A 14 -19.30 3.89 -10.79
CA PRO A 14 -19.31 5.21 -10.20
C PRO A 14 -19.98 5.09 -8.82
N LYS A 15 -19.19 4.85 -7.77
CA LYS A 15 -19.68 5.10 -6.41
C LYS A 15 -19.97 6.60 -6.31
N SER A 16 -21.24 6.92 -6.09
CA SER A 16 -21.88 8.24 -6.21
C SER A 16 -21.46 9.27 -5.16
N GLN A 17 -20.37 9.05 -4.43
CA GLN A 17 -19.92 9.98 -3.40
C GLN A 17 -18.96 11.03 -3.97
N PRO A 18 -19.14 12.31 -3.64
CA PRO A 18 -18.17 13.33 -4.00
C PRO A 18 -16.84 13.00 -3.31
N LYS A 19 -15.78 12.87 -4.12
CA LYS A 19 -14.41 12.55 -3.68
C LYS A 19 -13.95 13.27 -2.40
N PRO A 20 -14.19 14.57 -2.19
CA PRO A 20 -13.74 15.24 -0.96
C PRO A 20 -14.44 14.71 0.31
N ALA A 21 -15.73 14.37 0.26
CA ALA A 21 -16.43 13.82 1.42
C ALA A 21 -15.94 12.39 1.73
N ALA A 22 -15.67 11.60 0.70
CA ALA A 22 -15.13 10.26 0.85
C ALA A 22 -13.71 10.27 1.44
N GLN A 23 -12.86 11.24 1.07
CA GLN A 23 -11.53 11.42 1.66
C GLN A 23 -11.59 11.75 3.15
N VAL A 24 -12.49 12.65 3.55
CA VAL A 24 -12.65 13.00 4.97
C VAL A 24 -13.19 11.82 5.76
N ALA A 25 -14.22 11.14 5.23
CA ALA A 25 -14.77 9.94 5.85
C ALA A 25 -13.69 8.85 6.00
N ALA A 26 -12.92 8.57 4.94
CA ALA A 26 -11.83 7.59 4.97
C ALA A 26 -10.79 7.92 6.05
N LYS A 27 -10.40 9.19 6.19
CA LYS A 27 -9.50 9.64 7.26
C LYS A 27 -10.08 9.43 8.65
N VAL A 28 -11.34 9.83 8.86
CA VAL A 28 -11.99 9.68 10.17
C VAL A 28 -12.12 8.20 10.55
N PHE A 29 -12.58 7.36 9.62
CA PHE A 29 -12.68 5.92 9.82
C PHE A 29 -11.31 5.30 10.08
N PHE A 30 -10.29 5.61 9.27
CA PHE A 30 -8.92 5.12 9.43
C PHE A 30 -8.41 5.32 10.86
N TYR A 31 -8.44 6.56 11.38
CA TYR A 31 -7.92 6.83 12.72
C TYR A 31 -8.77 6.21 13.84
N LEU A 32 -10.07 6.05 13.61
CA LEU A 32 -10.96 5.37 14.55
C LEU A 32 -10.71 3.86 14.59
N THR A 33 -10.46 3.23 13.44
CA THR A 33 -10.28 1.78 13.32
C THR A 33 -8.85 1.33 13.55
N LEU A 34 -7.86 2.21 13.41
CA LEU A 34 -6.43 1.92 13.58
C LEU A 34 -6.08 1.09 14.83
N PRO A 35 -6.57 1.38 16.05
CA PRO A 35 -6.27 0.54 17.22
C PRO A 35 -6.84 -0.88 17.10
N LEU A 36 -8.05 -1.03 16.54
CA LEU A 36 -8.68 -2.34 16.32
C LEU A 36 -7.92 -3.12 15.22
N THR A 37 -7.58 -2.45 14.13
CA THR A 37 -6.79 -2.99 13.02
C THR A 37 -5.43 -3.45 13.51
N TYR A 38 -4.77 -2.66 14.35
CA TYR A 38 -3.49 -3.02 14.98
C TYR A 38 -3.61 -4.27 15.85
N LEU A 39 -4.59 -4.32 16.75
CA LEU A 39 -4.78 -5.48 17.63
C LEU A 39 -5.08 -6.76 16.85
N SER A 40 -5.87 -6.67 15.78
CA SER A 40 -6.19 -7.79 14.90
C SER A 40 -4.97 -8.30 14.12
N GLN A 41 -4.08 -7.38 13.70
CA GLN A 41 -2.94 -7.70 12.84
C GLN A 41 -1.60 -7.81 13.57
N ARG A 42 -1.59 -7.68 14.91
CA ARG A 42 -0.36 -7.67 15.74
C ARG A 42 0.56 -8.88 15.54
N GLN A 43 -0.02 -10.03 15.18
CA GLN A 43 0.70 -11.30 15.00
C GLN A 43 1.33 -11.41 13.61
N ASN A 44 0.76 -10.77 12.58
CA ASN A 44 1.16 -11.00 11.19
C ASN A 44 0.96 -9.75 10.32
N TYR A 45 1.78 -8.73 10.60
CA TYR A 45 1.64 -7.38 10.05
C TYR A 45 2.08 -7.28 8.58
N TRP A 46 2.93 -8.19 8.12
CA TRP A 46 3.39 -8.29 6.74
C TRP A 46 3.43 -9.75 6.27
N THR A 47 3.31 -9.95 4.98
CA THR A 47 3.43 -11.26 4.34
C THR A 47 4.32 -11.14 3.12
N PRO A 48 5.31 -12.02 2.97
CA PRO A 48 6.09 -12.09 1.76
C PRO A 48 5.22 -12.57 0.61
N VAL A 49 5.15 -11.77 -0.45
CA VAL A 49 4.48 -12.13 -1.72
C VAL A 49 5.51 -12.64 -2.72
N ASP A 50 6.70 -12.06 -2.69
CA ASP A 50 7.85 -12.42 -3.52
C ASP A 50 9.13 -12.29 -2.67
N SER A 51 10.24 -12.87 -3.14
CA SER A 51 11.56 -12.77 -2.49
C SER A 51 11.98 -11.32 -2.25
N HIS A 52 11.49 -10.40 -3.09
CA HIS A 52 11.75 -8.96 -3.05
C HIS A 52 10.54 -8.11 -2.68
N VAL A 53 9.35 -8.69 -2.45
CA VAL A 53 8.12 -7.91 -2.20
C VAL A 53 7.43 -8.40 -0.94
N LEU A 54 7.31 -7.49 0.02
CA LEU A 54 6.54 -7.67 1.24
C LEU A 54 5.25 -6.86 1.14
N LEU A 55 4.11 -7.48 1.46
CA LEU A 55 2.81 -6.82 1.50
C LEU A 55 2.30 -6.77 2.94
N GLY A 56 1.90 -5.59 3.41
CA GLY A 56 1.47 -5.45 4.80
C GLY A 56 0.57 -4.26 5.04
N ALA A 57 0.23 -4.09 6.33
CA ALA A 57 -0.51 -2.94 6.81
C ALA A 57 0.34 -1.67 6.84
N ALA A 58 -0.33 -0.51 6.89
CA ALA A 58 0.34 0.78 6.97
C ALA A 58 1.10 0.93 8.29
N SER A 59 2.43 0.90 8.24
CA SER A 59 3.30 1.09 9.41
C SER A 59 2.97 2.40 10.11
N THR A 60 2.52 2.32 11.36
CA THR A 60 2.12 3.49 12.14
C THR A 60 3.30 4.10 12.87
N ALA A 61 3.33 5.42 12.99
CA ALA A 61 4.42 6.15 13.67
C ALA A 61 4.53 5.82 15.17
N PHE A 62 3.43 5.36 15.79
CA PHE A 62 3.31 5.11 17.22
C PHE A 62 3.86 3.75 17.66
N VAL A 63 4.18 2.86 16.72
CA VAL A 63 4.72 1.52 17.01
C VAL A 63 6.04 1.39 16.24
N PRO A 64 7.11 0.82 16.82
CA PRO A 64 8.39 0.60 16.14
C PRO A 64 8.29 -0.53 15.10
N HIS A 65 7.40 -0.38 14.12
CA HIS A 65 7.19 -1.33 13.03
C HIS A 65 8.07 -1.06 11.82
N VAL A 66 8.86 0.01 11.81
CA VAL A 66 9.80 0.31 10.72
C VAL A 66 11.07 -0.53 10.85
N ASP A 67 11.48 -0.86 12.08
CA ASP A 67 12.71 -1.61 12.35
C ASP A 67 12.67 -3.05 11.81
N ALA A 68 11.52 -3.72 11.88
CA ALA A 68 11.40 -5.11 11.43
C ALA A 68 11.48 -5.28 9.88
N PRO A 69 10.79 -4.47 9.07
CA PRO A 69 11.01 -4.39 7.63
C PRO A 69 12.45 -3.98 7.28
N VAL A 70 13.04 -3.02 8.00
CA VAL A 70 14.45 -2.62 7.80
C VAL A 70 15.40 -3.78 8.07
N ALA A 71 15.20 -4.53 9.15
CA ALA A 71 15.97 -5.74 9.45
C ALA A 71 15.78 -6.84 8.38
N CYS A 72 14.62 -6.87 7.74
CA CYS A 72 14.35 -7.73 6.57
C CYS A 72 14.98 -7.22 5.26
N GLY A 73 15.74 -6.11 5.31
CA GLY A 73 16.40 -5.50 4.17
C GLY A 73 15.47 -4.65 3.30
N VAL A 74 14.39 -4.09 3.85
CA VAL A 74 13.51 -3.20 3.09
C VAL A 74 14.16 -1.84 2.88
N GLY A 75 14.44 -1.49 1.62
CA GLY A 75 15.00 -0.19 1.22
C GLY A 75 13.97 0.75 0.58
N ALA A 76 12.76 0.26 0.29
CA ALA A 76 11.75 1.05 -0.39
C ALA A 76 10.33 0.71 0.08
N VAL A 77 9.46 1.72 0.14
CA VAL A 77 8.06 1.61 0.56
C VAL A 77 7.15 2.24 -0.49
N VAL A 78 6.12 1.51 -0.91
CA VAL A 78 5.02 2.05 -1.72
C VAL A 78 3.80 2.23 -0.83
N ASN A 79 3.41 3.48 -0.61
CA ASN A 79 2.20 3.84 0.10
C ASN A 79 1.11 4.23 -0.89
N ARG A 80 -0.05 3.55 -0.84
CA ARG A 80 -1.21 3.87 -1.68
C ARG A 80 -2.34 4.58 -0.94
N CYS A 81 -2.20 4.77 0.36
CA CYS A 81 -3.21 5.39 1.21
C CYS A 81 -3.19 6.92 1.04
N ASP A 82 -4.36 7.54 0.86
CA ASP A 82 -4.53 9.01 0.91
C ASP A 82 -4.65 9.52 2.35
N GLU A 83 -5.24 8.69 3.21
CA GLU A 83 -5.58 8.99 4.59
C GLU A 83 -4.37 9.08 5.52
N TYR A 84 -3.31 8.35 5.20
CA TYR A 84 -2.12 8.26 6.03
C TYR A 84 -0.83 8.25 5.20
N ALA A 85 0.07 9.18 5.50
CA ALA A 85 1.31 9.38 4.76
C ALA A 85 2.47 8.46 5.21
N CYS A 86 2.24 7.54 6.15
CA CYS A 86 3.30 6.76 6.82
C CYS A 86 4.30 7.62 7.62
N PRO A 87 5.13 7.03 8.51
CA PRO A 87 6.12 7.77 9.29
C PRO A 87 7.32 8.19 8.42
N THR A 88 7.17 9.27 7.65
CA THR A 88 8.20 9.79 6.74
C THR A 88 9.53 10.11 7.44
N ASN A 89 9.47 10.57 8.70
CA ASN A 89 10.68 10.86 9.48
C ASN A 89 11.48 9.59 9.83
N GLN A 90 10.82 8.47 10.08
CA GLN A 90 11.51 7.21 10.36
C GLN A 90 12.11 6.66 9.06
N TYR A 91 11.37 6.71 7.95
CA TYR A 91 11.89 6.30 6.64
C TYR A 91 13.13 7.08 6.23
N LYS A 92 13.15 8.40 6.44
CA LYS A 92 14.32 9.23 6.18
C LYS A 92 15.55 8.82 7.00
N ARG A 93 15.37 8.44 8.28
CA ARG A 93 16.46 7.96 9.15
C ARG A 93 17.07 6.64 8.68
N HIS A 94 16.26 5.77 8.10
CA HIS A 94 16.70 4.46 7.60
C HIS A 94 17.03 4.49 6.09
N HIS A 95 17.11 5.67 5.46
CA HIS A 95 17.36 5.83 4.02
C HIS A 95 16.35 5.07 3.13
N ILE A 96 15.12 4.87 3.61
CA ILE A 96 14.06 4.19 2.88
C ILE A 96 13.44 5.15 1.87
N GLN A 97 13.39 4.75 0.60
CA GLN A 97 12.72 5.50 -0.45
C GLN A 97 11.20 5.27 -0.39
N GLN A 98 10.43 6.34 -0.27
CA GLN A 98 8.97 6.25 -0.24
C GLN A 98 8.37 6.75 -1.56
N LEU A 99 7.51 5.95 -2.16
CA LEU A 99 6.60 6.37 -3.23
C LEU A 99 5.19 6.46 -2.68
N GLN A 100 4.58 7.65 -2.74
CA GLN A 100 3.18 7.86 -2.34
C GLN A 100 2.29 8.01 -3.57
N LEU A 101 1.26 7.17 -3.64
CA LEU A 101 0.28 7.11 -4.73
C LEU A 101 -1.13 7.21 -4.11
N PRO A 102 -1.58 8.42 -3.75
CA PRO A 102 -2.80 8.61 -2.96
C PRO A 102 -4.00 8.03 -3.70
N THR A 103 -4.59 7.00 -3.13
CA THR A 103 -5.83 6.37 -3.60
C THR A 103 -6.83 6.44 -2.46
N VAL A 104 -8.01 6.98 -2.74
CA VAL A 104 -9.10 7.02 -1.76
C VAL A 104 -9.61 5.60 -1.56
N ASP A 105 -9.79 5.17 -0.31
CA ASP A 105 -10.31 3.84 -0.03
C ASP A 105 -11.67 3.62 -0.71
N HIS A 106 -11.90 2.38 -1.14
CA HIS A 106 -13.05 1.97 -1.96
C HIS A 106 -13.13 2.53 -3.38
N PHE A 107 -12.18 3.35 -3.83
CA PHE A 107 -12.03 3.74 -5.23
C PHE A 107 -10.96 2.90 -5.91
N TRP A 108 -11.18 2.60 -7.19
CA TRP A 108 -10.17 1.96 -8.01
C TRP A 108 -9.00 2.93 -8.23
N PRO A 109 -7.74 2.46 -8.06
CA PRO A 109 -6.59 3.26 -8.42
C PRO A 109 -6.57 3.54 -9.93
N SER A 110 -5.98 4.66 -10.33
CA SER A 110 -5.79 4.94 -11.76
C SER A 110 -4.78 3.97 -12.36
N LEU A 111 -4.92 3.69 -13.66
CA LEU A 111 -3.97 2.86 -14.40
C LEU A 111 -2.54 3.44 -14.31
N GLU A 112 -2.42 4.77 -14.35
CA GLU A 112 -1.15 5.48 -14.19
C GLU A 112 -0.52 5.22 -12.82
N ALA A 113 -1.31 5.28 -11.74
CA ALA A 113 -0.81 4.98 -10.40
C ALA A 113 -0.36 3.53 -10.26
N LEU A 114 -1.11 2.58 -10.82
CA LEU A 114 -0.70 1.17 -10.85
C LEU A 114 0.60 0.98 -11.64
N THR A 115 0.71 1.64 -12.79
CA THR A 115 1.91 1.57 -13.65
C THR A 115 3.12 2.15 -12.93
N ALA A 116 2.96 3.30 -12.27
CA ALA A 116 4.01 3.92 -11.47
C ALA A 116 4.44 3.03 -10.28
N ALA A 117 3.50 2.39 -9.60
CA ALA A 117 3.81 1.46 -8.51
C ALA A 117 4.65 0.27 -8.98
N VAL A 118 4.25 -0.36 -10.10
CA VAL A 118 4.97 -1.49 -10.68
C VAL A 118 6.35 -1.08 -11.17
N ALA A 119 6.45 0.04 -11.89
CA ALA A 119 7.72 0.57 -12.37
C ALA A 119 8.70 0.85 -11.21
N PHE A 120 8.20 1.39 -10.09
CA PHE A 120 9.01 1.63 -8.91
C PHE A 120 9.50 0.33 -8.27
N ILE A 121 8.62 -0.68 -8.10
CA ILE A 121 9.02 -2.00 -7.59
C ILE A 121 10.10 -2.62 -8.49
N GLN A 122 9.93 -2.55 -9.81
CA GLN A 122 10.92 -3.07 -10.77
C GLN A 122 12.26 -2.33 -10.67
N MET A 123 12.25 -1.01 -10.56
CA MET A 123 13.46 -0.21 -10.40
C MET A 123 14.22 -0.58 -9.12
N GLN A 124 13.51 -0.80 -8.00
CA GLN A 124 14.14 -1.22 -6.74
C GLN A 124 14.71 -2.64 -6.83
N LYS A 125 14.01 -3.56 -7.51
CA LYS A 125 14.52 -4.91 -7.79
C LYS A 125 15.82 -4.88 -8.59
N GLN A 126 15.91 -4.02 -9.61
CA GLN A 126 17.11 -3.91 -10.46
C GLN A 126 18.32 -3.28 -9.74
N ARG A 127 18.08 -2.42 -8.76
CA ARG A 127 19.14 -1.76 -7.99
C ARG A 127 19.76 -2.64 -6.91
N GLU A 128 19.28 -3.87 -6.73
CA GLU A 128 19.57 -4.74 -5.59
C GLU A 128 19.38 -4.04 -4.22
N SER A 129 18.66 -2.92 -4.20
CA SER A 129 18.59 -1.98 -3.07
C SER A 129 17.63 -2.44 -1.98
N GLY A 130 17.47 -3.75 -1.82
CA GLY A 130 16.65 -4.38 -0.80
C GLY A 130 15.22 -4.71 -1.25
N ARG A 131 14.44 -5.25 -0.31
CA ARG A 131 13.04 -5.62 -0.52
C ARG A 131 12.16 -4.37 -0.62
N THR A 132 11.10 -4.43 -1.41
CA THR A 132 10.08 -3.38 -1.48
C THR A 132 8.90 -3.76 -0.60
N PHE A 133 8.49 -2.85 0.27
CA PHE A 133 7.33 -3.02 1.14
C PHE A 133 6.14 -2.25 0.57
N THR A 134 5.02 -2.93 0.34
CA THR A 134 3.77 -2.29 -0.08
C THR A 134 2.81 -2.24 1.10
N ALA A 135 2.39 -1.03 1.46
CA ALA A 135 1.44 -0.79 2.52
C ALA A 135 0.03 -0.58 1.95
N LYS A 136 -0.96 -1.27 2.50
CA LYS A 136 -2.39 -0.92 2.38
C LYS A 136 -3.09 -1.22 3.70
N GLU A 137 -4.02 -0.35 4.12
CA GLU A 137 -4.92 -0.69 5.20
C GLU A 137 -5.88 -1.83 4.78
N ALA A 138 -6.12 -2.74 5.72
CA ALA A 138 -6.98 -3.91 5.65
C ALA A 138 -6.57 -4.99 4.62
N ARG A 139 -5.91 -6.04 5.13
CA ARG A 139 -6.08 -7.38 4.55
C ARG A 139 -7.50 -7.82 4.84
N ASP A 140 -8.30 -8.01 3.79
CA ASP A 140 -9.38 -8.98 3.89
C ASP A 140 -8.72 -10.36 4.04
N ALA A 141 -9.05 -11.05 5.13
CA ALA A 141 -8.51 -12.35 5.51
C ALA A 141 -8.97 -13.51 4.59
N VAL A 142 -9.21 -13.25 3.30
CA VAL A 142 -9.95 -14.12 2.37
C VAL A 142 -9.01 -14.94 1.44
N TRP A 143 -7.69 -14.91 1.65
CA TRP A 143 -6.75 -15.75 0.88
C TRP A 143 -6.01 -16.76 1.77
N ARG A 144 -6.76 -17.54 2.55
CA ARG A 144 -6.28 -18.84 3.05
C ARG A 144 -6.82 -19.96 2.20
#